data_AF-A0A7C1D3B7-F1
#
_entry.id   AF-A0A7C1D3B7-F1
#
_cell.length_a   1.000
_cell.length_b   1.000
_cell.length_c   1.000
_cell.angle_alpha   90.00
_cell.angle_beta   90.00
_cell.angle_gamma   90.00
#
_symmetry.space_group_name_H-M   'P 1'
#
loop_
_entity.id
_entity.type
_entity.pdbx_description
1 polymer ?
#
loop_
_entity_poly.entity_id
_entity_poly.type
_entity_poly.pdbx_seq_one_letter_code
_entity_poly.pdbx_strand_id
1 'polypeptide(L)'
;MRKMILLNMLFVLVMLQIIEVRAQIKTHGDPREVRRGLHSGNQIKTSFYNTGFFGRKEDNPNDFGGEWPKNSGHVYIGDACVIVGTIIDSIGPSGQPIVITPDGPQKGMGAPRRGQIGPNGEWFTWMPLPGYANPDSNKIAMTDLNASPQYVATWPQSWPDKFDDMVDPGWDGSWNGYFGKNVFNADQESYYVMDDYHAAEYPFYPDSTDTLRRGLGLKATVRGFQWSNALVEDALFWLYDITNIGTTNYEKMIFGMMIGNMMGNTRTNQGDFDDDCADYDLVEDMAISWDFDGIGQGGWGPVGVLGYAFLESPGNPYDGIDNDGDGLAFGGPTISEDMFAARQINVGDQIVLIDYDTYERTVTTMPAEGITHGPKGKQVTVLPGQFVREIPHDGIDNNLNGIIDENDGSVIGTPPDTTHVYLYVGLPYKDYILG
;
A
#
# COMPACT_ATOMS: atom_id res chain seq x y z
N MET A 1 -40.12 47.43 0.47
CA MET A 1 -39.64 46.57 -0.64
C MET A 1 -38.14 46.69 -0.91
N ARG A 2 -37.59 47.87 -1.27
CA ARG A 2 -36.14 48.01 -1.58
C ARG A 2 -35.16 47.51 -0.49
N LYS A 3 -35.44 47.75 0.79
CA LYS A 3 -34.58 47.27 1.91
C LYS A 3 -34.60 45.75 2.11
N MET A 4 -35.70 45.07 1.75
CA MET A 4 -35.83 43.61 1.88
C MET A 4 -35.11 42.87 0.74
N ILE A 5 -35.08 43.47 -0.45
CA ILE A 5 -34.34 42.94 -1.62
C ILE A 5 -32.83 43.04 -1.39
N LEU A 6 -32.34 44.15 -0.82
CA LEU A 6 -30.92 44.30 -0.47
C LEU A 6 -30.47 43.32 0.64
N LEU A 7 -31.32 43.04 1.63
CA LEU A 7 -31.00 42.09 2.69
C LEU A 7 -30.94 40.65 2.17
N ASN A 8 -31.85 40.26 1.27
CA ASN A 8 -31.83 38.95 0.62
C ASN A 8 -30.65 38.79 -0.34
N MET A 9 -30.25 39.84 -1.08
CA MET A 9 -29.02 39.78 -1.91
C MET A 9 -27.76 39.66 -1.05
N LEU A 10 -27.69 40.33 0.11
CA LEU A 10 -26.56 40.21 1.04
C LEU A 10 -26.48 38.79 1.65
N PHE A 11 -27.63 38.19 2.00
CA PHE A 11 -27.68 36.83 2.56
C PHE A 11 -27.29 35.76 1.53
N VAL A 12 -27.67 35.94 0.25
CA VAL A 12 -27.26 35.06 -0.86
C VAL A 12 -25.77 35.24 -1.18
N LEU A 13 -25.22 36.45 -1.12
CA LEU A 13 -23.78 36.71 -1.28
C LEU A 13 -22.95 36.11 -0.14
N VAL A 14 -23.42 36.16 1.12
CA VAL A 14 -22.76 35.51 2.26
C VAL A 14 -22.83 33.98 2.13
N MET A 15 -23.97 33.43 1.70
CA MET A 15 -24.08 31.98 1.43
C MET A 15 -23.19 31.53 0.26
N LEU A 16 -23.06 32.32 -0.81
CA LEU A 16 -22.12 32.04 -1.92
C LEU A 16 -20.65 32.14 -1.48
N GLN A 17 -20.30 33.10 -0.60
CA GLN A 17 -18.96 33.18 -0.01
C GLN A 17 -18.65 32.03 0.95
N ILE A 18 -19.65 31.44 1.61
CA ILE A 18 -19.47 30.25 2.47
C ILE A 18 -19.28 28.99 1.62
N ILE A 19 -19.83 28.94 0.39
CA ILE A 19 -19.65 27.81 -0.53
C ILE A 19 -18.26 27.84 -1.21
N GLU A 20 -17.69 29.02 -1.48
CA GLU A 20 -16.35 29.12 -2.08
C GLU A 20 -15.18 28.92 -1.09
N VAL A 21 -15.42 28.81 0.22
CA VAL A 21 -14.37 28.59 1.25
C VAL A 21 -14.32 27.13 1.73
N ARG A 22 -14.78 26.18 0.92
CA ARG A 22 -14.52 24.74 1.10
C ARG A 22 -13.76 24.10 -0.07
N ALA A 23 -12.95 24.87 -0.79
CA ALA A 23 -11.68 24.29 -1.24
C ALA A 23 -10.82 24.08 0.02
N GLN A 24 -11.09 22.99 0.75
CA GLN A 24 -10.30 22.61 1.91
C GLN A 24 -8.87 22.46 1.39
N ILE A 25 -7.96 23.35 1.81
CA ILE A 25 -6.54 23.21 1.52
C ILE A 25 -6.18 21.80 1.97
N LYS A 26 -5.87 20.93 1.01
CA LYS A 26 -5.40 19.58 1.31
C LYS A 26 -4.06 19.77 1.99
N THR A 27 -4.00 19.53 3.30
CA THR A 27 -2.74 19.52 4.03
C THR A 27 -1.81 18.52 3.35
N HIS A 28 -0.54 18.89 3.20
CA HIS A 28 0.46 18.03 2.59
C HIS A 28 1.58 17.70 3.57
N GLY A 29 2.34 16.66 3.26
CA GLY A 29 3.50 16.26 4.04
C GLY A 29 4.54 17.38 4.16
N ASP A 30 5.29 17.38 5.27
CA ASP A 30 6.33 18.38 5.54
C ASP A 30 7.59 17.68 6.07
N PRO A 31 8.78 17.89 5.46
CA PRO A 31 10.03 17.33 5.96
C PRO A 31 10.36 17.69 7.42
N ARG A 32 9.80 18.80 7.95
CA ARG A 32 9.98 19.21 9.35
C ARG A 32 9.21 18.33 10.34
N GLU A 33 8.24 17.57 9.86
CA GLU A 33 7.41 16.66 10.68
C GLU A 33 8.00 15.25 10.75
N VAL A 34 9.17 15.01 10.14
CA VAL A 34 9.88 13.73 10.21
C VAL A 34 10.27 13.41 11.66
N ARG A 35 9.76 12.29 12.15
CA ARG A 35 9.96 11.80 13.51
C ARG A 35 10.34 10.32 13.47
N ARG A 36 11.00 9.89 14.54
CA ARG A 36 11.42 8.50 14.74
C ARG A 36 10.54 7.83 15.80
N GLY A 37 10.18 6.58 15.57
CA GLY A 37 9.55 5.68 16.52
C GLY A 37 10.45 4.50 16.89
N LEU A 38 10.07 3.76 17.93
CA LEU A 38 10.74 2.53 18.35
C LEU A 38 9.68 1.51 18.76
N HIS A 39 9.55 0.45 17.96
CA HIS A 39 8.79 -0.73 18.36
C HIS A 39 9.71 -1.64 19.18
N SER A 40 9.26 -2.02 20.37
CA SER A 40 10.01 -2.86 21.31
C SER A 40 9.10 -3.55 22.34
N GLY A 41 7.81 -3.72 22.01
CA GLY A 41 6.80 -4.31 22.89
C GLY A 41 7.02 -5.79 23.16
N ASN A 42 7.74 -6.50 22.27
CA ASN A 42 8.06 -7.92 22.44
C ASN A 42 9.50 -8.29 21.97
N GLN A 43 9.77 -9.48 21.40
CA GLN A 43 11.13 -9.93 21.06
C GLN A 43 11.74 -9.17 19.89
N ILE A 44 10.92 -8.59 19.00
CA ILE A 44 11.45 -7.71 17.94
C ILE A 44 11.58 -6.29 18.47
N LYS A 45 12.76 -5.70 18.26
CA LYS A 45 13.04 -4.30 18.53
C LYS A 45 13.59 -3.59 17.31
N THR A 46 12.84 -2.64 16.75
CA THR A 46 13.23 -1.95 15.52
C THR A 46 12.87 -0.47 15.54
N SER A 47 13.71 0.34 14.91
CA SER A 47 13.43 1.75 14.68
C SER A 47 12.59 1.92 13.43
N PHE A 48 11.81 3.00 13.39
CA PHE A 48 11.01 3.34 12.22
C PHE A 48 10.80 4.85 12.14
N TYR A 49 10.41 5.31 10.97
CA TYR A 49 10.22 6.71 10.64
C TYR A 49 8.85 6.88 9.99
N ASN A 50 8.21 8.02 10.26
CA ASN A 50 6.92 8.39 9.67
C ASN A 50 7.00 8.79 8.19
N THR A 51 8.05 8.34 7.51
CA THR A 51 8.27 8.41 6.05
C THR A 51 8.03 7.04 5.40
N GLY A 52 7.57 6.02 6.14
CA GLY A 52 7.37 4.66 5.62
C GLY A 52 8.63 3.79 5.62
N PHE A 53 9.69 4.24 6.32
CA PHE A 53 10.94 3.49 6.50
C PHE A 53 10.99 2.84 7.88
N PHE A 54 11.44 1.57 7.95
CA PHE A 54 11.77 0.91 9.21
C PHE A 54 13.07 0.11 9.09
N GLY A 55 13.76 -0.07 10.21
CA GLY A 55 15.15 -0.54 10.25
C GLY A 55 16.09 0.56 10.73
N ARG A 56 17.33 0.57 10.23
CA ARG A 56 18.37 1.50 10.69
C ARG A 56 18.88 2.42 9.60
N LYS A 57 19.10 3.71 9.94
CA LYS A 57 19.91 4.62 9.13
C LYS A 57 21.33 4.67 9.67
N GLU A 58 22.33 4.49 8.80
CA GLU A 58 23.75 4.37 9.20
C GLU A 58 24.29 5.61 9.93
N ASP A 59 23.74 6.77 9.62
CA ASP A 59 24.07 8.07 10.21
C ASP A 59 23.40 8.32 11.57
N ASN A 60 22.44 7.47 11.97
CA ASN A 60 21.81 7.54 13.28
C ASN A 60 22.24 6.36 14.15
N PRO A 61 23.22 6.56 15.07
CA PRO A 61 23.68 5.48 15.91
C PRO A 61 22.56 4.92 16.78
N ASN A 62 21.51 5.68 17.12
CA ASN A 62 20.42 5.23 17.99
C ASN A 62 19.40 4.30 17.33
N ASP A 63 19.54 4.04 16.03
CA ASP A 63 18.64 3.14 15.33
C ASP A 63 18.94 1.65 15.62
N PHE A 64 17.88 0.85 15.50
CA PHE A 64 17.89 -0.60 15.68
C PHE A 64 17.36 -1.23 14.39
N GLY A 65 18.17 -2.09 13.78
CA GLY A 65 17.83 -2.80 12.56
C GLY A 65 17.13 -4.14 12.83
N GLY A 66 15.90 -4.15 13.35
CA GLY A 66 15.22 -5.40 13.69
C GLY A 66 16.06 -6.30 14.58
N GLU A 67 16.37 -5.84 15.79
CA GLU A 67 17.06 -6.63 16.80
C GLU A 67 16.15 -7.78 17.27
N TRP A 68 16.66 -9.00 17.21
CA TRP A 68 15.96 -10.20 17.65
C TRP A 68 16.94 -11.27 18.17
N PRO A 69 16.61 -12.02 19.24
CA PRO A 69 15.67 -11.63 20.28
C PRO A 69 16.08 -10.29 20.91
N LYS A 70 15.12 -9.55 21.45
CA LYS A 70 15.36 -8.22 22.00
C LYS A 70 16.46 -8.26 23.07
N ASN A 71 17.43 -7.35 22.96
CA ASN A 71 18.63 -7.25 23.80
C ASN A 71 19.71 -8.33 23.54
N SER A 72 19.60 -9.11 22.46
CA SER A 72 20.68 -9.99 22.00
C SER A 72 21.88 -9.21 21.47
N GLY A 73 21.66 -7.99 20.97
CA GLY A 73 22.66 -7.24 20.20
C GLY A 73 22.77 -7.66 18.73
N HIS A 74 22.00 -8.68 18.32
CA HIS A 74 21.97 -9.22 16.96
C HIS A 74 20.78 -8.68 16.19
N VAL A 75 21.03 -8.25 14.95
CA VAL A 75 20.06 -7.62 14.05
C VAL A 75 19.72 -8.56 12.90
N TYR A 76 18.57 -8.32 12.28
CA TYR A 76 18.04 -9.14 11.19
C TYR A 76 17.51 -8.26 10.03
N ILE A 77 17.12 -7.00 10.33
CA ILE A 77 16.51 -6.08 9.37
C ILE A 77 17.41 -4.85 9.20
N GLY A 78 18.18 -4.76 8.13
CA GLY A 78 18.94 -3.55 7.81
C GLY A 78 18.01 -2.38 7.47
N ASP A 79 17.18 -2.59 6.47
CA ASP A 79 16.23 -1.63 5.94
C ASP A 79 14.98 -2.34 5.45
N ALA A 80 13.83 -1.70 5.62
CA ALA A 80 12.61 -2.12 4.98
C ALA A 80 11.83 -0.88 4.54
N CYS A 81 11.49 -0.88 3.26
CA CYS A 81 11.00 0.27 2.53
C CYS A 81 9.67 -0.05 1.88
N VAL A 82 8.63 0.70 2.24
CA VAL A 82 7.32 0.61 1.61
C VAL A 82 7.34 1.35 0.29
N ILE A 83 6.96 0.64 -0.77
CA ILE A 83 6.99 1.15 -2.14
C ILE A 83 5.59 1.04 -2.72
N VAL A 84 5.15 2.12 -3.37
CA VAL A 84 3.91 2.13 -4.14
C VAL A 84 4.20 2.66 -5.53
N GLY A 85 3.75 1.97 -6.58
CA GLY A 85 4.04 2.39 -7.94
C GLY A 85 2.95 2.08 -8.95
N THR A 86 3.03 2.77 -10.08
CA THR A 86 2.13 2.61 -11.22
C THR A 86 2.88 2.93 -12.52
N ILE A 87 2.26 2.60 -13.65
CA ILE A 87 2.72 3.03 -14.97
C ILE A 87 1.68 3.99 -15.52
N ILE A 88 2.13 5.15 -15.98
CA ILE A 88 1.27 6.13 -16.65
C ILE A 88 1.78 6.30 -18.09
N ASP A 89 1.02 5.76 -19.04
CA ASP A 89 1.42 5.72 -20.46
C ASP A 89 1.71 7.11 -21.06
N SER A 90 1.11 8.15 -20.50
CA SER A 90 1.30 9.53 -20.97
C SER A 90 2.59 10.21 -20.48
N ILE A 91 3.39 9.55 -19.63
CA ILE A 91 4.54 10.17 -18.95
C ILE A 91 5.82 9.37 -19.19
N GLY A 92 6.80 10.05 -19.79
CA GLY A 92 8.11 9.47 -20.13
C GLY A 92 8.09 8.61 -21.40
N PRO A 93 9.23 7.96 -21.75
CA PRO A 93 9.21 6.86 -22.71
C PRO A 93 8.17 5.82 -22.25
N SER A 94 7.33 5.34 -23.16
CA SER A 94 6.28 4.35 -22.89
C SER A 94 6.77 3.27 -21.91
N GLY A 95 6.16 3.19 -20.72
CA GLY A 95 6.44 2.16 -19.73
C GLY A 95 7.39 2.51 -18.57
N GLN A 96 7.80 3.77 -18.37
CA GLN A 96 8.51 4.15 -17.15
C GLN A 96 7.57 4.17 -15.93
N PRO A 97 7.83 3.39 -14.86
CA PRO A 97 6.99 3.41 -13.67
C PRO A 97 7.26 4.67 -12.83
N ILE A 98 6.19 5.23 -12.27
CA ILE A 98 6.24 6.19 -11.17
C ILE A 98 6.24 5.38 -9.88
N VAL A 99 7.24 5.60 -9.03
CA VAL A 99 7.44 4.80 -7.81
C VAL A 99 7.66 5.71 -6.62
N ILE A 100 6.74 5.69 -5.67
CA ILE A 100 6.88 6.41 -4.40
C ILE A 100 7.65 5.53 -3.41
N THR A 101 8.75 6.07 -2.90
CA THR A 101 9.66 5.40 -1.97
C THR A 101 9.74 6.17 -0.66
N PRO A 102 10.22 5.56 0.44
CA PRO A 102 10.44 6.26 1.68
C PRO A 102 11.82 6.94 1.70
N ASP A 103 12.06 7.78 2.71
CA ASP A 103 13.40 8.25 3.07
C ASP A 103 14.13 7.16 3.91
N GLY A 104 14.85 6.25 3.23
CA GLY A 104 15.68 5.20 3.83
C GLY A 104 17.20 5.50 3.85
N PRO A 105 18.07 4.50 4.13
CA PRO A 105 19.47 4.71 4.47
C PRO A 105 20.35 5.19 3.29
N GLN A 106 21.38 5.97 3.61
CA GLN A 106 22.34 6.53 2.66
C GLN A 106 23.40 5.51 2.21
N LYS A 107 23.03 4.49 1.44
CA LYS A 107 23.98 3.69 0.64
C LYS A 107 23.84 3.99 -0.85
N GLY A 108 24.47 5.09 -1.27
CA GLY A 108 24.55 5.53 -2.67
C GLY A 108 23.43 6.48 -3.11
N MET A 109 23.74 7.40 -4.03
CA MET A 109 22.72 8.24 -4.68
C MET A 109 21.94 7.40 -5.70
N GLY A 110 20.60 7.43 -5.64
CA GLY A 110 19.74 6.71 -6.59
C GLY A 110 19.56 5.21 -6.30
N ALA A 111 19.91 4.74 -5.11
CA ALA A 111 19.52 3.40 -4.67
C ALA A 111 18.03 3.39 -4.32
N PRO A 112 17.25 2.36 -4.72
CA PRO A 112 15.80 2.30 -4.50
C PRO A 112 15.37 2.34 -3.01
N ARG A 113 16.34 2.17 -2.10
CA ARG A 113 16.20 2.27 -0.65
C ARG A 113 15.99 3.71 -0.16
N ARG A 114 16.45 4.70 -0.93
CA ARG A 114 16.48 6.11 -0.56
C ARG A 114 15.97 6.91 -1.75
N GLY A 115 14.76 7.44 -1.64
CA GLY A 115 14.16 8.20 -2.73
C GLY A 115 14.99 9.42 -3.15
N GLN A 116 14.59 10.03 -4.26
CA GLN A 116 15.37 11.08 -4.88
C GLN A 116 15.38 12.37 -4.06
N ILE A 117 16.48 13.11 -4.20
CA ILE A 117 16.62 14.46 -3.65
C ILE A 117 16.65 15.44 -4.82
N GLY A 118 15.76 16.42 -4.79
CA GLY A 118 15.67 17.50 -5.74
C GLY A 118 16.90 18.40 -5.77
N PRO A 119 17.04 19.25 -6.79
CA PRO A 119 18.20 20.10 -6.98
C PRO A 119 18.45 21.10 -5.84
N ASN A 120 17.44 21.41 -5.00
CA ASN A 120 17.59 22.31 -3.85
C ASN A 120 17.54 21.56 -2.51
N GLY A 121 17.65 20.23 -2.51
CA GLY A 121 17.65 19.42 -1.29
C GLY A 121 16.26 18.95 -0.85
N GLU A 122 15.23 19.09 -1.68
CA GLU A 122 13.88 18.61 -1.38
C GLU A 122 13.82 17.09 -1.48
N TRP A 123 13.12 16.43 -0.57
CA TRP A 123 12.90 15.00 -0.65
C TRP A 123 11.71 14.67 -1.56
N PHE A 124 11.93 13.78 -2.53
CA PHE A 124 10.89 13.24 -3.42
C PHE A 124 10.48 11.84 -2.92
N THR A 125 9.91 11.80 -1.72
CA THR A 125 9.51 10.58 -1.01
C THR A 125 8.19 10.81 -0.28
N TRP A 126 7.66 9.78 0.38
CA TRP A 126 6.64 9.93 1.42
C TRP A 126 7.06 10.94 2.49
N MET A 127 6.21 11.92 2.76
CA MET A 127 6.42 12.94 3.77
C MET A 127 5.28 12.95 4.81
N PRO A 128 5.59 13.02 6.11
CA PRO A 128 4.58 12.99 7.16
C PRO A 128 3.71 14.24 7.16
N LEU A 129 2.40 14.06 7.37
CA LEU A 129 1.46 15.15 7.52
C LEU A 129 1.63 15.83 8.90
N PRO A 130 1.59 17.17 8.95
CA PRO A 130 1.55 17.90 10.22
C PRO A 130 0.32 17.57 11.06
N GLY A 131 0.46 17.66 12.38
CA GLY A 131 -0.65 17.50 13.33
C GLY A 131 -0.92 16.08 13.81
N TYR A 132 -0.18 15.07 13.33
CA TYR A 132 -0.32 13.67 13.77
C TYR A 132 0.63 13.25 14.89
N ALA A 133 1.39 14.20 15.45
CA ALA A 133 2.23 13.99 16.63
C ALA A 133 2.41 15.31 17.38
N ASN A 134 2.82 15.21 18.66
CA ASN A 134 3.09 16.39 19.47
C ASN A 134 4.20 17.25 18.82
N PRO A 135 3.97 18.55 18.54
CA PRO A 135 5.01 19.44 18.01
C PRO A 135 6.21 19.61 18.96
N ASP A 136 6.03 19.41 20.26
CA ASP A 136 7.11 19.48 21.27
C ASP A 136 7.85 18.13 21.43
N SER A 137 7.45 17.09 20.68
CA SER A 137 8.08 15.77 20.68
C SER A 137 8.77 15.48 19.34
N ASN A 138 9.95 14.88 19.41
CA ASN A 138 10.64 14.33 18.24
C ASN A 138 10.27 12.84 17.96
N LYS A 139 9.30 12.30 18.68
CA LYS A 139 8.84 10.91 18.55
C LYS A 139 7.49 10.83 17.85
N ILE A 140 7.33 9.78 17.04
CA ILE A 140 6.04 9.40 16.45
C ILE A 140 5.02 9.17 17.56
N ALA A 141 3.75 9.50 17.29
CA ALA A 141 2.67 9.25 18.23
C ALA A 141 2.46 7.75 18.41
N MET A 142 2.53 7.30 19.67
CA MET A 142 2.48 5.89 20.01
C MET A 142 1.81 5.66 21.36
N THR A 143 1.41 4.42 21.61
CA THR A 143 1.01 3.90 22.92
C THR A 143 1.93 2.76 23.32
N ASP A 144 2.05 2.55 24.63
CA ASP A 144 2.66 1.37 25.24
C ASP A 144 1.98 1.12 26.59
N LEU A 145 1.62 -0.14 26.88
CA LEU A 145 1.00 -0.59 28.13
C LEU A 145 -0.14 0.33 28.62
N ASN A 146 -1.18 0.51 27.79
CA ASN A 146 -2.33 1.37 28.10
C ASN A 146 -1.97 2.85 28.36
N ALA A 147 -1.16 3.43 27.48
CA ALA A 147 -0.85 4.87 27.45
C ALA A 147 -0.08 5.42 28.66
N SER A 148 1.11 4.86 28.94
CA SER A 148 1.98 5.48 29.95
C SER A 148 2.36 6.94 29.60
N PRO A 149 2.63 7.82 30.60
CA PRO A 149 2.74 9.27 30.38
C PRO A 149 3.79 9.69 29.33
N GLN A 150 4.87 8.92 29.21
CA GLN A 150 5.92 9.13 28.22
C GLN A 150 5.45 8.95 26.77
N TYR A 151 4.43 8.12 26.56
CA TYR A 151 3.83 7.88 25.25
C TYR A 151 2.66 8.82 24.99
N VAL A 152 1.85 9.15 26.01
CA VAL A 152 0.84 10.23 25.89
C VAL A 152 1.47 11.55 25.46
N ALA A 153 2.68 11.86 25.95
CA ALA A 153 3.43 13.04 25.54
C ALA A 153 3.79 13.09 24.06
N THR A 154 3.64 12.00 23.31
CA THR A 154 3.89 11.95 21.86
C THR A 154 2.66 12.28 21.02
N TRP A 155 1.46 12.29 21.61
CA TRP A 155 0.21 12.53 20.89
C TRP A 155 0.04 14.01 20.55
N PRO A 156 -0.55 14.34 19.39
CA PRO A 156 -0.98 15.71 19.15
C PRO A 156 -2.07 16.11 20.15
N GLN A 157 -2.33 17.41 20.28
CA GLN A 157 -3.44 17.89 21.12
C GLN A 157 -4.78 17.34 20.64
N SER A 158 -4.94 17.25 19.33
CA SER A 158 -6.13 16.76 18.62
C SER A 158 -5.73 16.08 17.32
N TRP A 159 -6.50 15.10 16.88
CA TRP A 159 -6.24 14.29 15.70
C TRP A 159 -6.95 14.87 14.46
N PRO A 160 -6.21 15.26 13.42
CA PRO A 160 -6.80 15.90 12.24
C PRO A 160 -7.88 15.05 11.55
N ASP A 161 -7.70 13.73 11.50
CA ASP A 161 -8.63 12.77 10.90
C ASP A 161 -9.88 12.50 11.76
N LYS A 162 -10.01 13.16 12.91
CA LYS A 162 -11.14 13.01 13.83
C LYS A 162 -11.92 14.31 14.04
N PHE A 163 -11.59 15.40 13.35
CA PHE A 163 -12.33 16.67 13.49
C PHE A 163 -13.80 16.62 13.10
N ASP A 164 -14.18 15.66 12.25
CA ASP A 164 -15.58 15.47 11.85
C ASP A 164 -16.36 14.55 12.80
N ASP A 165 -15.74 14.06 13.89
CA ASP A 165 -16.46 13.32 14.94
C ASP A 165 -17.58 14.19 15.53
N MET A 166 -18.81 13.65 15.57
CA MET A 166 -19.99 14.41 15.96
C MET A 166 -20.07 14.69 17.46
N VAL A 167 -19.39 13.90 18.29
CA VAL A 167 -19.51 13.94 19.75
C VAL A 167 -18.28 14.58 20.38
N ASP A 168 -17.10 14.27 19.87
CA ASP A 168 -15.83 14.81 20.35
C ASP A 168 -14.87 15.13 19.19
N PRO A 169 -15.11 16.22 18.43
CA PRO A 169 -14.25 16.65 17.33
C PRO A 169 -12.77 16.66 17.70
N GLY A 170 -11.95 15.92 16.96
CA GLY A 170 -10.50 15.86 17.12
C GLY A 170 -10.02 14.88 18.19
N TRP A 171 -10.92 14.24 18.94
CA TRP A 171 -10.56 13.30 20.01
C TRP A 171 -9.50 13.86 20.97
N ASP A 172 -9.71 15.09 21.46
CA ASP A 172 -8.75 15.84 22.26
C ASP A 172 -8.26 15.01 23.47
N GLY A 173 -6.93 14.96 23.64
CA GLY A 173 -6.28 14.23 24.74
C GLY A 173 -6.53 12.72 24.78
N SER A 174 -7.07 12.13 23.71
CA SER A 174 -7.39 10.70 23.62
C SER A 174 -6.51 10.00 22.59
N TRP A 175 -6.34 8.69 22.72
CA TRP A 175 -5.65 7.89 21.71
C TRP A 175 -6.54 7.66 20.49
N ASN A 176 -5.97 7.87 19.30
CA ASN A 176 -6.57 7.47 18.02
C ASN A 176 -6.29 5.98 17.78
N GLY A 177 -6.96 5.11 18.54
CA GLY A 177 -6.81 3.65 18.43
C GLY A 177 -7.48 3.09 17.19
N TYR A 178 -6.90 2.02 16.63
CA TYR A 178 -7.43 1.36 15.44
C TYR A 178 -8.91 0.96 15.58
N PHE A 179 -9.31 0.45 16.74
CA PHE A 179 -10.69 0.06 17.04
C PHE A 179 -11.54 1.18 17.67
N GLY A 180 -11.05 2.41 17.68
CA GLY A 180 -11.77 3.57 18.17
C GLY A 180 -11.06 4.35 19.26
N LYS A 181 -11.73 5.41 19.71
CA LYS A 181 -11.23 6.36 20.70
C LYS A 181 -10.85 5.68 22.01
N ASN A 182 -9.60 5.83 22.45
CA ASN A 182 -9.07 5.20 23.66
C ASN A 182 -9.25 3.67 23.73
N VAL A 183 -9.30 3.00 22.57
CA VAL A 183 -9.22 1.54 22.53
C VAL A 183 -7.76 1.13 22.35
N PHE A 184 -7.22 0.44 23.35
CA PHE A 184 -5.83 -0.01 23.40
C PHE A 184 -5.77 -1.52 23.15
N ASN A 185 -5.92 -1.92 21.88
CA ASN A 185 -5.97 -3.34 21.53
C ASN A 185 -4.58 -4.00 21.48
N ALA A 186 -3.60 -3.30 20.91
CA ALA A 186 -2.21 -3.71 20.99
C ALA A 186 -1.56 -3.14 22.25
N ASP A 187 -0.63 -3.89 22.84
CA ASP A 187 0.16 -3.36 23.96
C ASP A 187 1.01 -2.18 23.51
N GLN A 188 1.53 -2.24 22.28
CA GLN A 188 2.20 -1.14 21.61
C GLN A 188 1.54 -0.86 20.26
N GLU A 189 1.04 0.36 20.06
CA GLU A 189 0.47 0.83 18.80
C GLU A 189 1.14 2.14 18.36
N SER A 190 1.54 2.24 17.10
CA SER A 190 2.01 3.49 16.49
C SER A 190 1.00 4.02 15.48
N TYR A 191 0.96 5.34 15.30
CA TYR A 191 0.06 5.97 14.34
C TYR A 191 0.69 7.21 13.72
N TYR A 192 0.68 7.29 12.40
CA TYR A 192 1.04 8.47 11.65
C TYR A 192 0.38 8.47 10.27
N VAL A 193 0.39 9.64 9.61
CA VAL A 193 -0.11 9.82 8.25
C VAL A 193 0.98 10.49 7.42
N MET A 194 1.12 10.07 6.17
CA MET A 194 2.08 10.60 5.21
C MET A 194 1.44 10.76 3.83
N ASP A 195 1.99 11.63 2.98
CA ASP A 195 1.59 11.74 1.57
C ASP A 195 2.80 11.89 0.65
N ASP A 196 2.56 11.81 -0.65
CA ASP A 196 3.57 11.89 -1.70
C ASP A 196 3.61 13.26 -2.40
N TYR A 197 3.06 14.31 -1.76
CA TYR A 197 2.85 15.62 -2.38
C TYR A 197 4.13 16.22 -2.97
N HIS A 198 5.26 15.94 -2.36
CA HIS A 198 6.57 16.46 -2.74
C HIS A 198 7.31 15.59 -3.77
N ALA A 199 6.79 14.43 -4.18
CA ALA A 199 7.44 13.52 -5.12
C ALA A 199 7.46 14.07 -6.57
N ALA A 200 8.35 15.03 -6.81
CA ALA A 200 8.43 15.82 -8.04
C ALA A 200 9.48 15.30 -9.04
N GLU A 201 9.99 14.08 -8.83
CA GLU A 201 10.93 13.44 -9.76
C GLU A 201 10.32 13.16 -11.13
N TYR A 202 8.98 13.07 -11.18
CA TYR A 202 8.20 12.88 -12.41
C TYR A 202 7.45 14.17 -12.78
N PRO A 203 7.33 14.51 -14.08
CA PRO A 203 6.56 15.66 -14.54
C PRO A 203 5.06 15.35 -14.55
N PHE A 204 4.51 14.95 -13.40
CA PHE A 204 3.12 14.51 -13.24
C PHE A 204 2.39 15.33 -12.16
N TYR A 205 1.10 15.54 -12.38
CA TYR A 205 0.21 16.32 -11.54
C TYR A 205 -1.11 15.54 -11.39
N PRO A 206 -1.28 14.77 -10.29
CA PRO A 206 -2.35 13.79 -10.15
C PRO A 206 -3.69 14.41 -9.72
N ASP A 207 -3.74 15.72 -9.48
CA ASP A 207 -4.89 16.39 -8.88
C ASP A 207 -5.25 17.69 -9.63
N SER A 208 -6.40 17.68 -10.29
CA SER A 208 -6.94 18.85 -11.00
C SER A 208 -7.49 19.92 -10.06
N THR A 209 -7.73 19.58 -8.79
CA THR A 209 -8.18 20.51 -7.74
C THR A 209 -7.02 21.10 -6.94
N ASP A 210 -5.83 20.48 -7.01
CA ASP A 210 -4.57 20.96 -6.42
C ASP A 210 -3.44 20.85 -7.44
N THR A 211 -3.34 21.89 -8.29
CA THR A 211 -2.39 21.92 -9.41
C THR A 211 -0.90 21.97 -9.00
N LEU A 212 -0.59 22.06 -7.70
CA LEU A 212 0.78 22.03 -7.20
C LEU A 212 1.21 20.64 -6.73
N ARG A 213 0.25 19.76 -6.40
CA ARG A 213 0.50 18.39 -5.95
C ARG A 213 1.30 17.61 -7.00
N ARG A 214 2.33 16.93 -6.53
CA ARG A 214 3.14 15.97 -7.31
C ARG A 214 2.88 14.55 -6.83
N GLY A 215 3.78 13.62 -7.17
CA GLY A 215 3.60 12.19 -6.88
C GLY A 215 2.43 11.59 -7.63
N LEU A 216 1.79 10.62 -6.99
CA LEU A 216 0.58 9.94 -7.41
C LEU A 216 -0.66 10.43 -6.64
N GLY A 217 -0.52 11.46 -5.80
CA GLY A 217 -1.64 12.02 -5.06
C GLY A 217 -2.19 11.04 -4.03
N LEU A 218 -1.29 10.26 -3.44
CA LEU A 218 -1.60 9.24 -2.47
C LEU A 218 -1.38 9.77 -1.05
N LYS A 219 -2.24 9.33 -0.15
CA LYS A 219 -2.12 9.52 1.30
C LYS A 219 -2.12 8.16 1.97
N ALA A 220 -1.13 7.89 2.81
CA ALA A 220 -1.04 6.66 3.58
C ALA A 220 -1.25 6.94 5.07
N THR A 221 -2.21 6.25 5.66
CA THR A 221 -2.36 6.12 7.11
C THR A 221 -1.63 4.85 7.53
N VAL A 222 -0.73 4.96 8.50
CA VAL A 222 0.13 3.84 8.90
C VAL A 222 0.02 3.55 10.38
N ARG A 223 -0.08 2.25 10.70
CA ARG A 223 -0.04 1.74 12.07
C ARG A 223 0.97 0.61 12.20
N GLY A 224 1.61 0.55 13.35
CA GLY A 224 2.47 -0.57 13.76
C GLY A 224 1.98 -1.15 15.07
N PHE A 225 1.97 -2.48 15.19
CA PHE A 225 1.43 -3.18 16.36
C PHE A 225 2.40 -4.22 16.90
N GLN A 226 2.51 -4.27 18.23
CA GLN A 226 3.06 -5.40 18.96
C GLN A 226 2.21 -5.73 20.19
N TRP A 227 2.10 -7.02 20.49
CA TRP A 227 1.51 -7.52 21.72
C TRP A 227 2.57 -8.18 22.58
N SER A 228 2.53 -7.95 23.88
CA SER A 228 3.35 -8.62 24.89
C SER A 228 2.76 -9.99 25.22
N ASN A 229 2.67 -10.84 24.20
CA ASN A 229 2.07 -12.18 24.27
C ASN A 229 3.00 -13.19 23.59
N ALA A 230 3.25 -14.32 24.26
CA ALA A 230 4.10 -15.40 23.76
C ALA A 230 3.65 -15.99 22.41
N LEU A 231 2.36 -15.91 22.08
CA LEU A 231 1.84 -16.44 20.81
C LEU A 231 2.26 -15.64 19.58
N VAL A 232 2.71 -14.39 19.77
CA VAL A 232 3.12 -13.47 18.70
C VAL A 232 4.42 -12.75 19.07
N GLU A 233 5.24 -13.38 19.91
CA GLU A 233 6.39 -12.69 20.51
C GLU A 233 7.48 -12.32 19.52
N ASP A 234 7.55 -13.08 18.43
CA ASP A 234 8.48 -12.93 17.31
C ASP A 234 7.84 -12.25 16.10
N ALA A 235 6.73 -11.53 16.29
CA ALA A 235 6.02 -10.83 15.21
C ALA A 235 5.94 -9.31 15.45
N LEU A 236 5.97 -8.57 14.33
CA LEU A 236 5.71 -7.14 14.26
C LEU A 236 4.77 -6.90 13.09
N PHE A 237 3.62 -6.27 13.36
CA PHE A 237 2.58 -6.07 12.35
C PHE A 237 2.57 -4.62 11.89
N TRP A 238 2.44 -4.40 10.59
CA TRP A 238 2.26 -3.09 9.98
C TRP A 238 0.98 -3.09 9.16
N LEU A 239 0.20 -2.01 9.29
CA LEU A 239 -1.01 -1.78 8.52
C LEU A 239 -0.87 -0.48 7.75
N TYR A 240 -1.14 -0.55 6.45
CA TYR A 240 -1.12 0.58 5.53
C TYR A 240 -2.50 0.75 4.91
N ASP A 241 -3.12 1.90 5.13
CA ASP A 241 -4.32 2.33 4.41
C ASP A 241 -3.92 3.45 3.45
N ILE A 242 -3.86 3.14 2.16
CA ILE A 242 -3.35 4.01 1.10
C ILE A 242 -4.52 4.46 0.24
N THR A 243 -4.83 5.75 0.32
CA THR A 243 -5.95 6.37 -0.39
C THR A 243 -5.45 7.26 -1.52
N ASN A 244 -6.03 7.14 -2.71
CA ASN A 244 -5.93 8.16 -3.75
C ASN A 244 -6.77 9.37 -3.35
N ILE A 245 -6.11 10.49 -3.05
CA ILE A 245 -6.75 11.77 -2.71
C ILE A 245 -6.69 12.78 -3.86
N GLY A 246 -6.13 12.38 -5.01
CA GLY A 246 -6.09 13.16 -6.24
C GLY A 246 -7.39 13.03 -7.05
N THR A 247 -7.31 13.40 -8.33
CA THR A 247 -8.43 13.25 -9.30
C THR A 247 -8.08 12.35 -10.47
N THR A 248 -6.84 11.86 -10.56
CA THR A 248 -6.43 10.88 -11.56
C THR A 248 -6.80 9.48 -11.09
N ASN A 249 -7.46 8.71 -11.96
CA ASN A 249 -7.69 7.29 -11.74
C ASN A 249 -6.47 6.49 -12.22
N TYR A 250 -6.10 5.47 -11.45
CA TYR A 250 -5.02 4.56 -11.79
C TYR A 250 -5.61 3.19 -12.12
N GLU A 251 -5.33 2.69 -13.33
CA GLU A 251 -5.79 1.36 -13.75
C GLU A 251 -4.96 0.24 -13.13
N LYS A 252 -3.69 0.54 -12.78
CA LYS A 252 -2.74 -0.42 -12.21
C LYS A 252 -1.99 0.21 -11.08
N MET A 253 -1.88 -0.50 -9.97
CA MET A 253 -1.10 -0.09 -8.81
C MET A 253 -0.39 -1.31 -8.25
N ILE A 254 0.84 -1.11 -7.80
CA ILE A 254 1.62 -2.13 -7.10
C ILE A 254 1.96 -1.58 -5.72
N PHE A 255 1.65 -2.36 -4.69
CA PHE A 255 2.23 -2.22 -3.36
C PHE A 255 3.36 -3.25 -3.22
N GLY A 256 4.47 -2.84 -2.62
CA GLY A 256 5.58 -3.75 -2.36
C GLY A 256 6.42 -3.30 -1.19
N MET A 257 7.20 -4.24 -0.67
CA MET A 257 8.16 -3.99 0.38
C MET A 257 9.53 -4.46 -0.08
N MET A 258 10.50 -3.56 -0.05
CA MET A 258 11.90 -3.90 -0.29
C MET A 258 12.61 -4.05 1.05
N ILE A 259 13.44 -5.08 1.17
CA ILE A 259 14.00 -5.51 2.45
C ILE A 259 15.50 -5.74 2.28
N GLY A 260 16.29 -5.07 3.11
CA GLY A 260 17.70 -5.33 3.33
C GLY A 260 17.86 -6.26 4.53
N ASN A 261 18.26 -7.50 4.26
CA ASN A 261 18.66 -8.49 5.26
C ASN A 261 20.02 -8.14 5.89
N MET A 262 20.17 -8.46 7.19
CA MET A 262 21.42 -8.35 7.94
C MET A 262 21.49 -9.49 8.97
N MET A 263 21.33 -10.73 8.52
CA MET A 263 21.05 -11.88 9.38
C MET A 263 22.16 -12.11 10.41
N GLY A 264 21.82 -12.10 11.70
CA GLY A 264 22.80 -12.38 12.77
C GLY A 264 23.88 -11.31 12.99
N ASN A 265 23.85 -10.21 12.23
CA ASN A 265 24.83 -9.14 12.30
C ASN A 265 24.72 -8.36 13.63
N THR A 266 25.64 -7.44 13.93
CA THR A 266 25.52 -6.56 15.10
C THR A 266 25.37 -5.09 14.71
N ARG A 267 24.86 -4.29 15.65
CA ARG A 267 24.74 -2.83 15.47
C ARG A 267 26.10 -2.13 15.31
N THR A 268 27.16 -2.66 15.91
CA THR A 268 28.46 -1.97 16.02
C THR A 268 29.57 -2.58 15.17
N ASN A 269 29.55 -3.89 14.96
CA ASN A 269 30.55 -4.62 14.18
C ASN A 269 29.83 -5.27 13.00
N GLN A 270 30.04 -4.72 11.81
CA GLN A 270 29.41 -5.20 10.58
C GLN A 270 30.37 -6.12 9.84
N GLY A 271 29.88 -7.23 9.31
CA GLY A 271 30.69 -8.17 8.53
C GLY A 271 29.93 -9.40 8.05
N ASP A 272 28.97 -9.91 8.84
CA ASP A 272 28.03 -10.95 8.40
C ASP A 272 26.81 -10.34 7.74
N PHE A 273 26.93 -10.12 6.44
CA PHE A 273 25.80 -9.94 5.53
C PHE A 273 26.13 -10.41 4.11
N ASP A 274 27.38 -10.84 3.86
CA ASP A 274 27.88 -11.20 2.53
C ASP A 274 27.38 -12.58 2.07
N ASP A 275 26.95 -13.41 3.01
CA ASP A 275 26.40 -14.76 2.80
C ASP A 275 24.92 -14.87 3.19
N ASP A 276 24.26 -13.76 3.51
CA ASP A 276 22.82 -13.76 3.73
C ASP A 276 22.09 -14.19 2.46
N CYS A 277 21.17 -15.14 2.63
CA CYS A 277 20.33 -15.68 1.57
C CYS A 277 18.89 -15.19 1.72
N ALA A 278 18.15 -15.20 0.60
CA ALA A 278 16.72 -14.97 0.59
C ALA A 278 16.05 -15.80 -0.50
N ASP A 279 14.79 -16.18 -0.26
CA ASP A 279 13.93 -16.89 -1.21
C ASP A 279 12.46 -16.50 -0.97
N TYR A 280 11.57 -16.89 -1.87
CA TYR A 280 10.12 -16.73 -1.71
C TYR A 280 9.46 -18.11 -1.64
N ASP A 281 8.88 -18.44 -0.49
CA ASP A 281 8.09 -19.66 -0.33
C ASP A 281 6.69 -19.43 -0.90
N LEU A 282 6.40 -20.04 -2.04
CA LEU A 282 5.10 -19.94 -2.71
C LEU A 282 3.97 -20.67 -1.98
N VAL A 283 4.28 -21.63 -1.10
CA VAL A 283 3.27 -22.38 -0.34
C VAL A 283 2.84 -21.59 0.89
N GLU A 284 3.82 -21.00 1.58
CA GLU A 284 3.57 -20.15 2.76
C GLU A 284 3.28 -18.67 2.39
N ASP A 285 3.38 -18.32 1.11
CA ASP A 285 3.25 -16.96 0.56
C ASP A 285 4.10 -15.93 1.32
N MET A 286 5.38 -16.25 1.48
CA MET A 286 6.28 -15.53 2.39
C MET A 286 7.67 -15.36 1.80
N ALA A 287 8.19 -14.14 1.86
CA ALA A 287 9.61 -13.89 1.63
C ALA A 287 10.41 -14.30 2.88
N ILE A 288 11.42 -15.14 2.69
CA ILE A 288 12.23 -15.72 3.77
C ILE A 288 13.69 -15.30 3.58
N SER A 289 14.37 -14.97 4.67
CA SER A 289 15.81 -14.70 4.68
C SER A 289 16.49 -15.48 5.80
N TRP A 290 17.69 -15.97 5.53
CA TRP A 290 18.52 -16.76 6.46
C TRP A 290 20.01 -16.50 6.22
N ASP A 291 20.81 -16.84 7.21
CA ASP A 291 22.27 -16.84 7.14
C ASP A 291 22.75 -18.20 6.61
N PHE A 292 23.61 -18.23 5.58
CA PHE A 292 23.92 -19.44 4.82
C PHE A 292 24.58 -20.54 5.66
N ASP A 293 25.50 -20.17 6.55
CA ASP A 293 26.21 -21.13 7.41
C ASP A 293 25.62 -21.22 8.83
N GLY A 294 24.68 -20.33 9.17
CA GLY A 294 23.96 -20.26 10.42
C GLY A 294 24.77 -19.60 11.56
N ILE A 295 25.84 -18.89 11.22
CA ILE A 295 26.80 -18.29 12.15
C ILE A 295 26.95 -16.80 11.87
N GLY A 296 26.24 -16.01 12.68
CA GLY A 296 26.31 -14.56 12.63
C GLY A 296 27.48 -13.97 13.43
N GLN A 297 27.50 -12.64 13.46
CA GLN A 297 28.68 -11.87 13.81
C GLN A 297 29.21 -12.23 15.20
N GLY A 298 30.51 -12.58 15.27
CA GLY A 298 31.16 -12.95 16.52
C GLY A 298 30.92 -14.41 16.96
N GLY A 299 30.43 -15.25 16.05
CA GLY A 299 30.13 -16.67 16.32
C GLY A 299 28.74 -16.88 16.91
N TRP A 300 27.82 -15.94 16.69
CA TRP A 300 26.44 -16.05 17.16
C TRP A 300 25.72 -17.14 16.37
N GLY A 301 25.13 -18.12 17.07
CA GLY A 301 24.46 -19.21 16.41
C GLY A 301 23.57 -20.03 17.36
N PRO A 302 22.53 -20.70 16.83
CA PRO A 302 22.10 -20.61 15.44
C PRO A 302 21.46 -19.25 15.12
N VAL A 303 21.77 -18.67 13.97
CA VAL A 303 21.08 -17.48 13.46
C VAL A 303 19.63 -17.85 13.15
N GLY A 304 18.69 -16.97 13.53
CA GLY A 304 17.28 -17.15 13.23
C GLY A 304 16.95 -16.96 11.74
N VAL A 305 15.70 -17.21 11.40
CA VAL A 305 15.14 -16.95 10.07
C VAL A 305 14.19 -15.76 10.16
N LEU A 306 14.21 -14.91 9.15
CA LEU A 306 13.34 -13.74 9.04
C LEU A 306 12.31 -13.99 7.94
N GLY A 307 11.03 -13.88 8.29
CA GLY A 307 9.92 -14.00 7.35
C GLY A 307 9.18 -12.67 7.18
N TYR A 308 8.75 -12.37 5.96
CA TYR A 308 7.82 -11.29 5.64
C TYR A 308 6.65 -11.85 4.84
N ALA A 309 5.48 -11.82 5.46
CA ALA A 309 4.24 -12.27 4.86
C ALA A 309 3.33 -11.06 4.59
N PHE A 310 2.72 -11.06 3.41
CA PHE A 310 1.63 -10.14 3.10
C PHE A 310 0.33 -10.82 3.50
N LEU A 311 -0.32 -10.33 4.55
CA LEU A 311 -1.46 -11.05 5.16
C LEU A 311 -2.77 -10.82 4.40
N GLU A 312 -3.03 -9.60 3.97
CA GLU A 312 -4.27 -9.24 3.29
C GLU A 312 -4.11 -7.89 2.56
N SER A 313 -4.78 -7.79 1.41
CA SER A 313 -5.23 -6.54 0.82
C SER A 313 -6.76 -6.53 0.79
N PRO A 314 -7.41 -5.37 0.58
CA PRO A 314 -8.76 -5.37 0.05
C PRO A 314 -8.82 -6.19 -1.24
N GLY A 315 -9.93 -6.89 -1.48
CA GLY A 315 -10.17 -7.56 -2.75
C GLY A 315 -10.34 -6.56 -3.89
N ASN A 316 -10.21 -7.03 -5.11
CA ASN A 316 -10.50 -6.23 -6.30
C ASN A 316 -12.00 -6.34 -6.62
N PRO A 317 -12.83 -5.31 -6.35
CA PRO A 317 -14.28 -5.43 -6.53
C PRO A 317 -14.70 -5.49 -8.00
N TYR A 318 -13.76 -5.35 -8.93
CA TYR A 318 -14.03 -5.15 -10.34
C TYR A 318 -13.78 -6.38 -11.21
N ASP A 319 -13.00 -7.37 -10.74
CA ASP A 319 -12.62 -8.55 -11.54
C ASP A 319 -13.61 -9.71 -11.48
N GLY A 320 -14.47 -9.76 -10.45
CA GLY A 320 -15.46 -10.83 -10.28
C GLY A 320 -14.90 -12.07 -9.57
N ILE A 321 -13.73 -11.95 -8.94
CA ILE A 321 -13.01 -13.01 -8.21
C ILE A 321 -13.10 -12.71 -6.70
N ASP A 322 -13.29 -13.74 -5.88
CA ASP A 322 -13.21 -13.64 -4.41
C ASP A 322 -11.74 -13.75 -3.98
N ASN A 323 -10.96 -12.70 -4.22
CA ASN A 323 -9.53 -12.66 -3.94
C ASN A 323 -9.14 -12.06 -2.57
N ASP A 324 -10.12 -11.72 -1.73
CA ASP A 324 -9.95 -11.40 -0.30
C ASP A 324 -10.68 -12.36 0.64
N GLY A 325 -11.40 -13.35 0.09
CA GLY A 325 -12.00 -14.45 0.85
C GLY A 325 -13.24 -14.07 1.66
N ASP A 326 -13.82 -12.89 1.40
CA ASP A 326 -15.07 -12.46 2.04
C ASP A 326 -16.32 -13.03 1.34
N GLY A 327 -16.14 -13.61 0.15
CA GLY A 327 -17.18 -14.21 -0.68
C GLY A 327 -17.59 -15.64 -0.31
N LEU A 328 -16.89 -16.29 0.63
CA LEU A 328 -17.10 -17.69 1.02
C LEU A 328 -18.56 -18.03 1.43
N ALA A 329 -19.31 -17.04 1.93
CA ALA A 329 -20.70 -17.22 2.35
C ALA A 329 -21.70 -17.35 1.19
N PHE A 330 -21.33 -16.93 -0.03
CA PHE A 330 -22.23 -16.84 -1.18
C PHE A 330 -22.16 -18.06 -2.10
N GLY A 331 -21.09 -18.85 -2.02
CA GLY A 331 -20.83 -19.99 -2.91
C GLY A 331 -20.50 -19.56 -4.35
N GLY A 332 -20.01 -20.50 -5.16
CA GLY A 332 -19.63 -20.24 -6.55
C GLY A 332 -18.71 -21.34 -7.10
N PRO A 333 -18.55 -21.44 -8.43
CA PRO A 333 -17.48 -22.24 -9.01
C PRO A 333 -16.10 -21.66 -8.65
N THR A 334 -15.07 -22.50 -8.74
CA THR A 334 -13.67 -22.10 -8.53
C THR A 334 -12.96 -21.97 -9.86
N ILE A 335 -12.02 -21.02 -9.95
CA ILE A 335 -11.19 -20.85 -11.13
C ILE A 335 -10.35 -22.11 -11.35
N SER A 336 -10.25 -22.55 -12.60
CA SER A 336 -9.42 -23.67 -13.02
C SER A 336 -8.68 -23.33 -14.31
N GLU A 337 -7.55 -23.98 -14.55
CA GLU A 337 -6.74 -23.73 -15.75
C GLU A 337 -7.50 -23.98 -17.06
N ASP A 338 -8.54 -24.82 -17.05
CA ASP A 338 -9.41 -25.05 -18.21
C ASP A 338 -10.12 -23.77 -18.68
N MET A 339 -10.34 -22.79 -17.78
CA MET A 339 -10.91 -21.49 -18.12
C MET A 339 -10.00 -20.66 -19.03
N PHE A 340 -8.69 -20.93 -19.02
CA PHE A 340 -7.69 -20.16 -19.77
C PHE A 340 -7.55 -20.63 -21.22
N ALA A 341 -8.20 -21.75 -21.56
CA ALA A 341 -8.18 -22.29 -22.90
C ALA A 341 -8.88 -21.34 -23.89
N ALA A 342 -8.31 -21.22 -25.09
CA ALA A 342 -8.95 -20.41 -26.13
C ALA A 342 -10.31 -20.98 -26.53
N ARG A 343 -11.34 -20.13 -26.51
CA ARG A 343 -12.71 -20.48 -26.95
C ARG A 343 -13.08 -19.74 -28.22
N GLN A 344 -13.80 -20.39 -29.12
CA GLN A 344 -14.33 -19.74 -30.31
C GLN A 344 -15.68 -19.10 -29.98
N ILE A 345 -15.88 -17.83 -30.32
CA ILE A 345 -17.16 -17.13 -30.11
C ILE A 345 -17.91 -17.01 -31.43
N ASN A 346 -19.14 -17.52 -31.52
CA ASN A 346 -20.01 -17.44 -32.68
C ASN A 346 -21.23 -16.57 -32.39
N VAL A 347 -21.95 -16.18 -33.46
CA VAL A 347 -23.20 -15.43 -33.32
C VAL A 347 -24.20 -16.24 -32.50
N GLY A 348 -24.79 -15.60 -31.48
CA GLY A 348 -25.75 -16.23 -30.58
C GLY A 348 -25.15 -16.90 -29.34
N ASP A 349 -23.83 -17.06 -29.27
CA ASP A 349 -23.17 -17.58 -28.06
C ASP A 349 -23.37 -16.61 -26.89
N GLN A 350 -23.60 -17.14 -25.69
CA GLN A 350 -23.69 -16.31 -24.49
C GLN A 350 -22.33 -15.67 -24.17
N ILE A 351 -22.40 -14.38 -23.86
CA ILE A 351 -21.27 -13.54 -23.47
C ILE A 351 -21.67 -12.64 -22.32
N VAL A 352 -20.69 -12.17 -21.58
CA VAL A 352 -20.86 -11.13 -20.57
C VAL A 352 -20.21 -9.85 -21.09
N LEU A 353 -20.93 -8.74 -21.01
CA LEU A 353 -20.40 -7.41 -21.31
C LEU A 353 -20.22 -6.64 -20.01
N ILE A 354 -19.06 -6.02 -19.86
CA ILE A 354 -18.71 -5.14 -18.73
C ILE A 354 -18.81 -3.69 -19.20
N ASP A 355 -19.59 -2.88 -18.48
CA ASP A 355 -19.49 -1.42 -18.57
C ASP A 355 -18.27 -0.98 -17.74
N TYR A 356 -17.17 -0.60 -18.39
CA TYR A 356 -15.92 -0.25 -17.68
C TYR A 356 -15.95 1.11 -16.95
N ASP A 357 -17.04 1.89 -17.07
CA ASP A 357 -17.23 3.09 -16.25
C ASP A 357 -17.91 2.75 -14.91
N THR A 358 -18.79 1.73 -14.89
CA THR A 358 -19.58 1.35 -13.70
C THR A 358 -19.24 -0.04 -13.14
N TYR A 359 -18.53 -0.85 -13.90
CA TYR A 359 -18.28 -2.28 -13.74
C TYR A 359 -19.53 -3.16 -13.63
N GLU A 360 -20.69 -2.63 -14.06
CA GLU A 360 -21.92 -3.42 -14.21
C GLU A 360 -21.76 -4.44 -15.34
N ARG A 361 -22.29 -5.64 -15.12
CA ARG A 361 -22.20 -6.77 -16.04
C ARG A 361 -23.55 -7.14 -16.62
N THR A 362 -23.58 -7.34 -17.92
CA THR A 362 -24.80 -7.74 -18.66
C THR A 362 -24.57 -9.03 -19.41
N VAL A 363 -25.36 -10.06 -19.10
CA VAL A 363 -25.40 -11.29 -19.91
C VAL A 363 -26.21 -11.03 -21.18
N THR A 364 -25.61 -11.33 -22.32
CA THR A 364 -26.26 -11.21 -23.63
C THR A 364 -25.71 -12.28 -24.58
N THR A 365 -26.03 -12.17 -25.86
CA THR A 365 -25.50 -13.05 -26.91
C THR A 365 -24.63 -12.27 -27.87
N MET A 366 -23.57 -12.89 -28.39
CA MET A 366 -22.70 -12.29 -29.41
C MET A 366 -23.51 -11.89 -30.66
N PRO A 367 -23.53 -10.60 -31.03
CA PRO A 367 -24.23 -10.12 -32.22
C PRO A 367 -23.47 -10.43 -33.52
N ALA A 368 -24.14 -10.31 -34.67
CA ALA A 368 -23.58 -10.67 -35.97
C ALA A 368 -22.44 -9.73 -36.41
N GLU A 369 -22.50 -8.48 -35.98
CA GLU A 369 -21.51 -7.43 -36.22
C GLU A 369 -20.30 -7.48 -35.28
N GLY A 370 -20.35 -8.32 -34.24
CA GLY A 370 -19.34 -8.35 -33.18
C GLY A 370 -19.50 -7.23 -32.16
N ILE A 371 -18.52 -7.10 -31.27
CA ILE A 371 -18.54 -6.12 -30.18
C ILE A 371 -17.21 -5.38 -30.08
N THR A 372 -17.25 -4.19 -29.51
CA THR A 372 -16.07 -3.45 -29.05
C THR A 372 -16.29 -3.10 -27.58
N HIS A 373 -15.31 -3.41 -26.73
CA HIS A 373 -15.39 -3.26 -25.28
C HIS A 373 -14.01 -3.02 -24.66
N GLY A 374 -13.95 -2.72 -23.36
CA GLY A 374 -12.73 -2.38 -22.63
C GLY A 374 -12.83 -0.99 -22.00
N PRO A 375 -11.84 -0.56 -21.20
CA PRO A 375 -11.80 0.78 -20.64
C PRO A 375 -11.48 1.83 -21.71
N LYS A 376 -11.70 3.09 -21.35
CA LYS A 376 -11.48 4.22 -22.27
C LYS A 376 -9.99 4.34 -22.63
N GLY A 377 -9.68 4.22 -23.92
CA GLY A 377 -8.30 4.28 -24.42
C GLY A 377 -7.68 2.90 -24.67
N LYS A 378 -8.31 1.82 -24.18
CA LYS A 378 -7.88 0.43 -24.38
C LYS A 378 -9.07 -0.45 -24.81
N GLN A 379 -9.62 -0.14 -25.99
CA GLN A 379 -10.76 -0.87 -26.55
C GLN A 379 -10.29 -2.06 -27.40
N VAL A 380 -10.94 -3.21 -27.21
CA VAL A 380 -10.73 -4.44 -27.98
C VAL A 380 -12.00 -4.80 -28.74
N THR A 381 -11.84 -5.17 -30.01
CA THR A 381 -12.95 -5.61 -30.88
C THR A 381 -12.90 -7.12 -31.08
N VAL A 382 -14.01 -7.79 -30.79
CA VAL A 382 -14.19 -9.23 -30.98
C VAL A 382 -15.26 -9.47 -32.04
N LEU A 383 -14.91 -10.22 -33.08
CA LEU A 383 -15.82 -10.59 -34.17
C LEU A 383 -16.24 -12.06 -34.06
N PRO A 384 -17.46 -12.42 -34.51
CA PRO A 384 -17.89 -13.80 -34.58
C PRO A 384 -16.93 -14.68 -35.41
N GLY A 385 -16.69 -15.89 -34.93
CA GLY A 385 -15.76 -16.88 -35.48
C GLY A 385 -14.32 -16.77 -34.95
N GLN A 386 -13.98 -15.74 -34.16
CA GLN A 386 -12.65 -15.59 -33.56
C GLN A 386 -12.46 -16.50 -32.36
N PHE A 387 -11.21 -16.95 -32.17
CA PHE A 387 -10.77 -17.55 -30.92
C PHE A 387 -10.35 -16.42 -29.97
N VAL A 388 -10.96 -16.39 -28.80
CA VAL A 388 -10.63 -15.48 -27.70
C VAL A 388 -10.06 -16.28 -26.53
N ARG A 389 -9.19 -15.63 -25.77
CA ARG A 389 -8.60 -16.11 -24.52
C ARG A 389 -8.22 -14.90 -23.70
N GLU A 390 -8.09 -15.09 -22.40
CA GLU A 390 -7.63 -14.04 -21.51
C GLU A 390 -6.15 -13.67 -21.79
N ILE A 391 -5.87 -12.38 -21.74
CA ILE A 391 -4.54 -11.77 -21.84
C ILE A 391 -4.24 -11.25 -20.44
N PRO A 392 -3.25 -11.83 -19.73
CA PRO A 392 -3.02 -11.47 -18.34
C PRO A 392 -2.56 -10.02 -18.18
N HIS A 393 -2.89 -9.43 -17.04
CA HIS A 393 -2.55 -8.09 -16.61
C HIS A 393 -2.98 -6.99 -17.58
N ASP A 394 -4.12 -7.15 -18.24
CA ASP A 394 -4.60 -6.20 -19.23
C ASP A 394 -5.88 -5.47 -18.79
N GLY A 395 -6.53 -5.92 -17.73
CA GLY A 395 -7.67 -5.26 -17.12
C GLY A 395 -8.93 -5.33 -17.99
N ILE A 396 -8.97 -6.26 -18.96
CA ILE A 396 -10.10 -6.47 -19.87
C ILE A 396 -10.48 -7.94 -19.86
N ASP A 397 -11.75 -8.25 -19.62
CA ASP A 397 -12.34 -9.58 -19.87
C ASP A 397 -12.28 -9.93 -21.37
N ASN A 398 -11.15 -10.44 -21.83
CA ASN A 398 -10.91 -10.65 -23.26
C ASN A 398 -11.72 -11.82 -23.82
N ASN A 399 -12.04 -12.78 -22.94
CA ASN A 399 -12.72 -13.99 -23.32
C ASN A 399 -14.25 -13.91 -23.15
N LEU A 400 -14.77 -12.79 -22.62
CA LEU A 400 -16.19 -12.44 -22.48
C LEU A 400 -16.97 -13.36 -21.53
N ASN A 401 -16.33 -13.86 -20.48
CA ASN A 401 -16.96 -14.71 -19.47
C ASN A 401 -17.40 -13.91 -18.22
N GLY A 402 -17.07 -12.62 -18.16
CA GLY A 402 -17.39 -11.70 -17.08
C GLY A 402 -16.31 -11.59 -16.01
N ILE A 403 -15.20 -12.31 -16.14
CA ILE A 403 -14.07 -12.28 -15.23
C ILE A 403 -12.91 -11.57 -15.92
N ILE A 404 -12.19 -10.74 -15.17
CA ILE A 404 -11.08 -9.95 -15.69
C ILE A 404 -9.79 -10.57 -15.18
N ASP A 405 -8.83 -10.81 -16.08
CA ASP A 405 -7.46 -11.23 -15.76
C ASP A 405 -7.41 -12.51 -14.88
N GLU A 406 -8.35 -13.46 -15.01
CA GLU A 406 -8.40 -14.67 -14.17
C GLU A 406 -7.19 -15.60 -14.37
N ASN A 407 -6.45 -15.40 -15.46
CA ASN A 407 -5.24 -16.15 -15.80
C ASN A 407 -3.95 -15.47 -15.32
N ASP A 408 -4.07 -14.44 -14.49
CA ASP A 408 -2.92 -13.76 -13.88
C ASP A 408 -2.06 -14.73 -13.08
N GLY A 409 -0.76 -14.46 -13.10
CA GLY A 409 0.23 -15.34 -12.53
C GLY A 409 1.66 -14.94 -12.85
N SER A 410 2.58 -15.86 -12.67
CA SER A 410 4.00 -15.67 -12.94
C SER A 410 4.58 -16.90 -13.62
N VAL A 411 5.59 -16.66 -14.46
CA VAL A 411 6.41 -17.73 -15.04
C VAL A 411 7.76 -17.72 -14.34
N ILE A 412 8.05 -18.78 -13.62
CA ILE A 412 9.25 -18.92 -12.81
C ILE A 412 10.22 -19.87 -13.51
N GLY A 413 11.50 -19.56 -13.47
CA GLY A 413 12.57 -20.37 -14.07
C GLY A 413 13.03 -19.85 -15.42
N THR A 414 13.87 -20.64 -16.08
CA THR A 414 14.46 -20.30 -17.38
C THR A 414 14.21 -21.42 -18.36
N PRO A 415 13.83 -21.13 -19.62
CA PRO A 415 13.59 -22.17 -20.61
C PRO A 415 14.75 -23.17 -20.70
N PRO A 416 14.49 -24.49 -20.77
CA PRO A 416 13.16 -25.12 -20.90
C PRO A 416 12.42 -25.37 -19.56
N ASP A 417 13.07 -25.12 -18.42
CA ASP A 417 12.57 -25.46 -17.09
C ASP A 417 11.80 -24.28 -16.47
N THR A 418 10.65 -23.97 -17.07
CA THR A 418 9.74 -22.93 -16.56
C THR A 418 8.50 -23.54 -15.93
N THR A 419 8.08 -22.99 -14.79
CA THR A 419 6.84 -23.33 -14.10
C THR A 419 5.88 -22.14 -14.17
N HIS A 420 4.65 -22.39 -14.58
CA HIS A 420 3.57 -21.41 -14.47
C HIS A 420 2.94 -21.50 -13.09
N VAL A 421 2.81 -20.36 -12.43
CA VAL A 421 2.08 -20.22 -11.17
C VAL A 421 0.94 -19.26 -11.45
N TYR A 422 -0.30 -19.71 -11.25
CA TYR A 422 -1.48 -18.88 -11.42
C TYR A 422 -1.95 -18.37 -10.06
N LEU A 423 -2.25 -17.08 -9.98
CA LEU A 423 -2.59 -16.41 -8.73
C LEU A 423 -3.99 -16.83 -8.24
N TYR A 424 -4.93 -17.01 -9.16
CA TYR A 424 -6.35 -17.15 -8.82
C TYR A 424 -6.90 -18.57 -8.96
N VAL A 425 -6.11 -19.55 -9.43
CA VAL A 425 -6.58 -20.93 -9.55
C VAL A 425 -6.99 -21.49 -8.18
N GLY A 426 -8.20 -22.03 -8.10
CA GLY A 426 -8.81 -22.52 -6.86
C GLY A 426 -9.62 -21.47 -6.09
N LEU A 427 -9.51 -20.18 -6.43
CA LEU A 427 -10.33 -19.14 -5.81
C LEU A 427 -11.77 -19.17 -6.34
N PRO A 428 -12.78 -18.85 -5.50
CA PRO A 428 -14.15 -18.68 -5.97
C PRO A 428 -14.26 -17.49 -6.92
N TYR A 429 -15.21 -17.57 -7.87
CA TYR A 429 -15.58 -16.46 -8.73
C TYR A 429 -17.09 -16.41 -8.94
N LYS A 430 -17.60 -15.26 -9.40
CA LYS A 430 -19.01 -15.09 -9.74
C LYS A 430 -19.29 -15.53 -11.18
N ASP A 431 -20.06 -16.60 -11.36
CA ASP A 431 -20.55 -17.00 -12.68
C ASP A 431 -21.76 -16.13 -13.09
N TYR A 432 -21.49 -15.11 -13.90
CA TYR A 432 -22.54 -14.20 -14.36
C TYR A 432 -23.54 -14.86 -15.30
N ILE A 433 -23.18 -15.95 -15.99
CA ILE A 433 -24.04 -16.64 -16.96
C ILE A 433 -25.03 -17.56 -16.24
N LEU A 434 -24.57 -18.28 -15.23
CA LEU A 434 -25.42 -19.19 -14.44
C LEU A 434 -26.19 -18.49 -13.32
N GLY A 435 -25.74 -17.31 -12.89
CA GLY A 435 -26.27 -16.58 -11.74
C GLY A 435 -25.83 -17.20 -10.41
#